data_AF-A0A5J4RI81-F1
#
_entry.id   AF-A0A5J4RI81-F1
#
_cell.length_a   1.000
_cell.length_b   1.000
_cell.length_c   1.000
_cell.angle_alpha   90.00
_cell.angle_beta   90.00
_cell.angle_gamma   90.00
#
_symmetry.space_group_name_H-M   'P 1'
#
loop_
_entity.id
_entity.type
_entity.pdbx_description
1 polymer ?
#
loop_
_entity_poly.entity_id
_entity_poly.type
_entity_poly.pdbx_seq_one_letter_code
_entity_poly.pdbx_strand_id
1 'polypeptide(L)'
;EKGDREGEERTYKILVLRKDEITDSIQTEKIGSEKSKLFPTDTGIVVNDFLTQYFPNILDYNFTADVEKEFDDVAEGEKQWTNLMKDFYQNFHPSVETTLATKSEHKVGERILGTEPGTGKPVSVKIGRFGPVIQIGSADDEEKPRFSQLRKGMSLETITLEGALEAFKLPRSVGEFEDKAVTIGIGPFGPYVKHDSKYASIPKEVDPLKITLEDAILLINKKRETESQKKIKSFAEEPELELLNGRYGPYISYKGENYKIPKTLIPKELELKAVMEIIEQQKKKTKVSKKRKKG
;
A
#
# COMPACT_ATOMS: atom_id res chain seq x y z
N GLU A 1 -0.01 1.79 -10.08
CA GLU A 1 0.18 0.44 -9.46
C GLU A 1 -0.46 -0.61 -10.36
N LYS A 2 0.11 -1.83 -10.39
CA LYS A 2 -0.56 -2.96 -11.06
C LYS A 2 -1.66 -3.49 -10.15
N GLY A 3 -2.90 -3.46 -10.60
CA GLY A 3 -4.05 -3.83 -9.80
C GLY A 3 -5.11 -4.58 -10.61
N ASP A 4 -6.12 -5.00 -9.86
CA ASP A 4 -7.35 -5.56 -10.39
C ASP A 4 -8.49 -4.64 -9.94
N ARG A 5 -9.41 -4.31 -10.85
CA ARG A 5 -10.67 -3.63 -10.56
C ARG A 5 -11.78 -4.65 -10.75
N GLU A 6 -12.49 -4.96 -9.68
CA GLU A 6 -13.68 -5.79 -9.80
C GLU A 6 -14.75 -5.01 -10.57
N GLY A 7 -15.32 -5.66 -11.58
CA GLY A 7 -16.44 -5.07 -12.33
C GLY A 7 -17.67 -4.90 -11.46
N GLU A 8 -18.55 -3.98 -11.85
CA GLU A 8 -19.83 -3.76 -11.21
C GLU A 8 -20.90 -4.62 -11.86
N GLU A 9 -21.81 -5.17 -11.05
CA GLU A 9 -22.98 -5.89 -11.57
C GLU A 9 -24.01 -4.88 -12.07
N ARG A 10 -24.41 -5.04 -13.33
CA ARG A 10 -25.48 -4.28 -13.94
C ARG A 10 -26.63 -5.20 -14.28
N THR A 11 -27.83 -4.82 -13.83
CA THR A 11 -29.07 -5.46 -14.25
C THR A 11 -29.52 -4.89 -15.60
N TYR A 12 -29.97 -5.77 -16.48
CA TYR A 12 -30.60 -5.38 -17.75
C TYR A 12 -31.83 -6.25 -18.01
N LYS A 13 -32.79 -5.68 -18.73
CA LYS A 13 -34.06 -6.32 -19.04
C LYS A 13 -34.03 -6.82 -20.47
N ILE A 14 -34.20 -8.12 -20.66
CA ILE A 14 -34.35 -8.74 -21.99
C ILE A 14 -35.85 -8.89 -22.26
N LEU A 15 -36.31 -8.33 -23.37
CA LEU A 15 -37.66 -8.52 -23.89
C LEU A 15 -37.57 -9.47 -25.09
N VAL A 16 -38.30 -10.58 -25.05
CA VAL A 16 -38.38 -11.55 -26.15
C VAL A 16 -39.81 -11.59 -26.67
N LEU A 17 -40.00 -11.27 -27.95
CA LEU A 17 -41.28 -11.38 -28.65
C LEU A 17 -41.35 -12.73 -29.38
N ARG A 18 -42.34 -13.57 -29.05
CA ARG A 18 -42.65 -14.80 -29.79
C ARG A 18 -44.15 -14.90 -30.00
N LYS A 19 -44.58 -15.04 -31.27
CA LYS A 19 -45.99 -15.24 -31.65
C LYS A 19 -46.94 -14.22 -30.98
N ASP A 20 -46.62 -12.93 -31.09
CA ASP A 20 -47.37 -11.79 -30.50
C ASP A 20 -47.41 -11.71 -28.95
N GLU A 21 -46.68 -12.58 -28.24
CA GLU A 21 -46.46 -12.45 -26.79
C GLU A 21 -45.06 -11.90 -26.48
N ILE A 22 -45.01 -10.86 -25.64
CA ILE A 22 -43.77 -10.29 -25.11
C ILE A 22 -43.50 -10.91 -23.74
N THR A 23 -42.41 -11.66 -23.62
CA THR A 23 -41.88 -12.14 -22.33
C THR A 23 -40.72 -11.27 -21.89
N ASP A 24 -40.69 -10.86 -20.63
CA ASP A 24 -39.58 -10.12 -20.04
C ASP A 24 -38.77 -10.96 -19.04
N SER A 25 -37.45 -10.77 -19.05
CA SER A 25 -36.56 -11.40 -18.07
C SER A 25 -35.51 -10.38 -17.61
N ILE A 26 -35.20 -10.38 -16.31
CA ILE A 26 -34.13 -9.58 -15.74
C ILE A 26 -32.90 -10.47 -15.70
N GLN A 27 -31.81 -10.01 -16.32
CA GLN A 27 -30.51 -10.66 -16.26
C GLN A 27 -29.47 -9.72 -15.65
N THR A 28 -28.39 -10.30 -15.14
CA THR A 28 -27.24 -9.58 -14.61
C THR A 28 -26.02 -9.86 -15.48
N GLU A 29 -25.24 -8.81 -15.67
CA GLU A 29 -23.96 -8.83 -16.37
C GLU A 29 -22.93 -8.08 -15.52
N LYS A 30 -21.68 -8.53 -15.53
CA LYS A 30 -20.58 -7.85 -14.85
C LYS A 30 -19.80 -7.03 -15.87
N ILE A 31 -19.79 -5.70 -15.74
CA ILE A 31 -19.07 -4.78 -16.63
C ILE A 31 -17.86 -4.15 -15.94
N GLY A 32 -16.87 -3.72 -16.72
CA GLY A 32 -15.74 -2.92 -16.20
C GLY A 32 -14.72 -3.68 -15.36
N SER A 33 -14.72 -5.02 -15.41
CA SER A 33 -13.68 -5.81 -14.73
C SER A 33 -12.35 -5.68 -15.45
N GLU A 34 -11.33 -5.20 -14.76
CA GLU A 34 -9.98 -5.06 -15.29
C GLU A 34 -9.01 -5.88 -14.46
N LYS A 35 -8.23 -6.75 -15.10
CA LYS A 35 -7.26 -7.60 -14.43
C LYS A 35 -5.84 -7.27 -14.88
N SER A 36 -4.92 -7.17 -13.94
CA SER A 36 -3.50 -6.91 -14.20
C SER A 36 -3.21 -5.64 -14.99
N LYS A 37 -4.03 -4.60 -14.81
CA LYS A 37 -3.88 -3.28 -15.46
C LYS A 37 -3.09 -2.31 -14.58
N LEU A 38 -2.55 -1.27 -15.21
CA LEU A 38 -1.89 -0.17 -14.53
C LEU A 38 -2.94 0.90 -14.18
N PHE A 39 -3.11 1.14 -12.88
CA PHE A 39 -3.95 2.22 -12.39
C PHE A 39 -3.06 3.37 -11.89
N PRO A 40 -3.38 4.63 -12.19
CA PRO A 40 -2.71 5.76 -11.56
C PRO A 40 -2.98 5.74 -10.05
N THR A 41 -1.99 6.14 -9.27
CA THR A 41 -2.17 6.32 -7.82
C THR A 41 -2.74 7.71 -7.55
N ASP A 42 -3.40 7.93 -6.42
CA ASP A 42 -3.88 9.27 -6.04
C ASP A 42 -2.74 10.31 -6.06
N THR A 43 -1.56 9.93 -5.57
CA THR A 43 -0.36 10.79 -5.67
C THR A 43 0.01 11.08 -7.12
N GLY A 44 -0.06 10.08 -8.00
CA GLY A 44 0.24 10.24 -9.42
C GLY A 44 -0.75 11.16 -10.12
N ILE A 45 -2.04 11.06 -9.79
CA ILE A 45 -3.09 11.94 -10.32
C ILE A 45 -2.82 13.38 -9.86
N VAL A 46 -2.67 13.60 -8.55
CA VAL A 46 -2.42 14.94 -7.99
C VAL A 46 -1.14 15.57 -8.56
N VAL A 47 -0.07 14.80 -8.72
CA VAL A 47 1.18 15.28 -9.33
C VAL A 47 0.97 15.59 -10.80
N ASN A 48 0.27 14.74 -11.54
CA ASN A 48 -0.03 14.97 -12.94
C ASN A 48 -0.85 16.25 -13.13
N ASP A 49 -1.95 16.40 -12.40
CA ASP A 49 -2.81 17.59 -12.48
C ASP A 49 -2.04 18.85 -12.15
N PHE A 50 -1.18 18.80 -11.12
CA PHE A 50 -0.28 19.89 -10.79
C PHE A 50 0.67 20.23 -11.94
N LEU A 51 1.33 19.23 -12.52
CA LEU A 51 2.26 19.46 -13.63
C LEU A 51 1.53 19.97 -14.88
N THR A 52 0.34 19.46 -15.18
CA THR A 52 -0.47 19.87 -16.33
C THR A 52 -0.96 21.30 -16.18
N GLN A 53 -1.35 21.69 -14.97
CA GLN A 53 -1.82 23.04 -14.68
C GLN A 53 -0.70 24.09 -14.75
N TYR A 54 0.47 23.79 -14.19
CA TYR A 54 1.54 24.78 -14.01
C TYR A 54 2.67 24.69 -15.05
N PHE A 55 2.83 23.55 -15.73
CA PHE A 55 3.88 23.33 -16.73
C PHE A 55 3.31 22.74 -18.04
N PRO A 56 2.27 23.34 -18.65
CA PRO A 56 1.60 22.77 -19.82
C PRO A 56 2.54 22.59 -21.01
N ASN A 57 3.49 23.51 -21.21
CA ASN A 57 4.44 23.45 -22.34
C ASN A 57 5.39 22.24 -22.28
N ILE A 58 5.71 21.75 -21.08
CA ILE A 58 6.64 20.61 -20.89
C ILE A 58 5.88 19.28 -20.95
N LEU A 59 4.61 19.28 -20.53
CA LEU A 59 3.75 18.10 -20.62
C LEU A 59 3.01 17.98 -21.96
N ASP A 60 3.25 18.89 -22.90
CA ASP A 60 2.72 18.76 -24.25
C ASP A 60 3.27 17.51 -24.94
N TYR A 61 2.42 16.80 -25.67
CA TYR A 61 2.84 15.57 -26.36
C TYR A 61 3.89 15.81 -27.45
N ASN A 62 3.93 17.01 -28.04
CA ASN A 62 4.93 17.36 -29.06
C ASN A 62 6.24 17.83 -28.44
N PHE A 63 6.25 18.26 -27.17
CA PHE A 63 7.46 18.77 -26.51
C PHE A 63 8.63 17.78 -26.63
N THR A 64 8.40 16.49 -26.38
CA THR A 64 9.44 15.47 -26.50
C THR A 64 9.92 15.32 -27.94
N ALA A 65 9.02 15.36 -28.93
CA ALA A 65 9.40 15.26 -30.33
C ALA A 65 10.24 16.46 -30.79
N ASP A 66 9.89 17.66 -30.33
CA ASP A 66 10.62 18.89 -30.64
C ASP A 66 12.01 18.86 -30.00
N VAL A 67 12.13 18.46 -28.73
CA VAL A 67 13.42 18.37 -28.02
C VAL A 67 14.34 17.32 -28.63
N GLU A 68 13.83 16.14 -29.00
CA GLU A 68 14.64 15.10 -29.66
C GLU A 68 15.18 15.60 -31.00
N LYS A 69 14.36 16.32 -31.78
CA LYS A 69 14.83 16.94 -33.02
C LYS A 69 15.95 17.95 -32.77
N GLU A 70 15.82 18.77 -31.73
CA GLU A 70 16.89 19.71 -31.39
C GLU A 70 18.17 19.00 -30.90
N PHE A 71 18.06 17.84 -30.24
CA PHE A 71 19.21 17.02 -29.90
C PHE A 71 19.89 16.41 -31.12
N ASP A 72 19.12 15.99 -32.13
CA ASP A 72 19.66 15.52 -33.41
C ASP A 72 20.43 16.64 -34.12
N ASP A 73 19.86 17.85 -34.22
CA ASP A 73 20.52 19.03 -34.81
C ASP A 73 21.87 19.33 -34.10
N VAL A 74 21.94 19.12 -32.79
CA VAL A 74 23.19 19.28 -32.01
C VAL A 74 24.18 18.17 -32.31
N ALA A 75 23.72 16.92 -32.43
CA ALA A 75 24.57 15.76 -32.72
C ALA A 75 25.19 15.84 -34.13
N GLU A 76 24.44 16.39 -35.09
CA GLU A 76 24.90 16.65 -36.46
C GLU A 76 25.80 17.90 -36.57
N GLY A 77 25.90 18.68 -35.49
CA GLY A 77 26.74 19.88 -35.42
C GLY A 77 26.09 21.13 -36.03
N GLU A 78 24.79 21.08 -36.33
CA GLU A 78 24.01 22.19 -36.87
C GLU A 78 23.66 23.23 -35.79
N LYS A 79 23.56 22.79 -34.52
CA LYS A 79 23.28 23.66 -33.36
C LYS A 79 24.30 23.51 -32.24
N GLN A 80 24.53 24.60 -31.49
CA GLN A 80 25.31 24.56 -30.26
C GLN A 80 24.42 24.23 -29.05
N TRP A 81 24.75 23.14 -28.35
CA TRP A 81 24.01 22.66 -27.17
C TRP A 81 23.87 23.72 -26.06
N THR A 82 24.85 24.63 -25.93
CA THR A 82 24.83 25.68 -24.91
C THR A 82 23.70 26.68 -25.13
N ASN A 83 23.38 26.98 -26.39
CA ASN A 83 22.31 27.91 -26.72
C ASN A 83 20.95 27.26 -26.43
N LEU A 84 20.78 26.01 -26.83
CA LEU A 84 19.60 25.20 -26.51
C LEU A 84 19.31 25.15 -25.01
N MET A 85 20.32 24.83 -24.19
CA MET A 85 20.17 24.78 -22.74
C MET A 85 19.83 26.14 -22.15
N LYS A 86 20.41 27.22 -22.69
CA LYS A 86 20.15 28.59 -22.23
C LYS A 86 18.72 29.01 -22.56
N ASP A 87 18.26 28.76 -23.78
CA ASP A 87 16.92 29.13 -24.24
C ASP A 87 15.85 28.34 -23.49
N PHE A 88 16.06 27.03 -23.29
CA PHE A 88 15.18 26.21 -22.45
C PHE A 88 15.09 26.77 -21.03
N TYR A 89 16.24 27.02 -20.37
CA TYR A 89 16.27 27.46 -18.99
C TYR A 89 15.65 28.85 -18.80
N GLN A 90 15.86 29.78 -19.75
CA GLN A 90 15.28 31.12 -19.70
C GLN A 90 13.74 31.10 -19.73
N ASN A 91 13.14 30.13 -20.41
CA ASN A 91 11.69 29.98 -20.49
C ASN A 91 11.13 29.12 -19.33
N PHE A 92 11.87 28.09 -18.92
CA PHE A 92 11.45 27.18 -17.87
C PHE A 92 11.56 27.78 -16.46
N HIS A 93 12.67 28.45 -16.16
CA HIS A 93 12.95 28.93 -14.81
C HIS A 93 11.88 29.91 -14.27
N PRO A 94 11.40 30.90 -15.06
CA PRO A 94 10.30 31.78 -14.62
C PRO A 94 9.01 31.02 -14.29
N SER A 95 8.71 29.94 -15.02
CA SER A 95 7.55 29.09 -14.75
C SER A 95 7.68 28.38 -13.40
N VAL A 96 8.90 27.94 -13.04
CA VAL A 96 9.19 27.35 -11.73
C VAL A 96 9.03 28.39 -10.62
N GLU A 97 9.59 29.59 -10.77
CA GLU A 97 9.49 30.66 -9.77
C GLU A 97 8.03 31.07 -9.53
N THR A 98 7.27 31.27 -10.61
CA THR A 98 5.84 31.60 -10.55
C THR A 98 5.06 30.52 -9.83
N THR A 99 5.29 29.25 -10.19
CA THR A 99 4.61 28.11 -9.57
C THR A 99 4.93 28.00 -8.08
N LEU A 100 6.18 28.19 -7.68
CA LEU A 100 6.59 28.16 -6.26
C LEU A 100 5.92 29.29 -5.45
N ALA A 101 5.79 30.47 -6.03
CA ALA A 101 5.09 31.59 -5.40
C ALA A 101 3.59 31.26 -5.18
N THR A 102 2.90 30.78 -6.21
CA THR A 102 1.46 30.42 -6.12
C THR A 102 1.18 29.23 -5.20
N LYS A 103 2.07 28.22 -5.17
CA LYS A 103 1.88 27.00 -4.38
C LYS A 103 1.85 27.24 -2.86
N SER A 104 2.36 28.38 -2.41
CA SER A 104 2.34 28.76 -0.99
C SER A 104 0.92 29.02 -0.48
N GLU A 105 -0.02 29.38 -1.36
CA GLU A 105 -1.39 29.75 -1.00
C GLU A 105 -2.37 28.55 -1.01
N HIS A 106 -2.10 27.51 -1.82
CA HIS A 106 -2.94 26.32 -1.92
C HIS A 106 -2.13 25.03 -1.70
N LYS A 107 -2.51 24.24 -0.69
CA LYS A 107 -1.94 22.90 -0.49
C LYS A 107 -2.38 22.01 -1.65
N VAL A 108 -1.48 21.73 -2.57
CA VAL A 108 -1.75 20.92 -3.76
C VAL A 108 -2.36 19.56 -3.39
N GLY A 109 -3.50 19.25 -4.01
CA GLY A 109 -4.26 18.03 -3.75
C GLY A 109 -5.11 18.08 -2.47
N GLU A 110 -5.30 19.25 -1.84
CA GLU A 110 -6.27 19.41 -0.76
C GLU A 110 -7.68 19.60 -1.33
N ARG A 111 -8.61 18.75 -0.90
CA ARG A 111 -10.03 18.85 -1.24
C ARG A 111 -10.87 18.82 0.03
N ILE A 112 -11.68 19.86 0.22
CA ILE A 112 -12.62 19.96 1.35
C ILE A 112 -13.88 19.16 1.00
N LEU A 113 -14.26 18.21 1.86
CA LEU A 113 -15.42 17.35 1.68
C LEU A 113 -16.68 17.90 2.38
N GLY A 114 -16.51 18.75 3.39
CA GLY A 114 -17.60 19.31 4.19
C GLY A 114 -17.21 19.46 5.66
N THR A 115 -18.19 19.35 6.56
CA THR A 115 -18.01 19.47 8.01
C THR A 115 -18.47 18.22 8.75
N GLU A 116 -17.79 17.84 9.83
CA GLU A 116 -18.18 16.71 10.67
C GLU A 116 -19.46 17.04 11.46
N PRO A 117 -20.54 16.21 11.37
CA PRO A 117 -21.81 16.48 12.04
C PRO A 117 -21.76 16.60 13.57
N GLY A 118 -20.73 16.02 14.21
CA GLY A 118 -20.58 16.05 15.66
C GLY A 118 -19.80 17.26 16.19
N THR A 119 -18.66 17.58 15.57
CA THR A 119 -17.76 18.65 16.04
C THR A 119 -17.89 19.96 15.27
N GLY A 120 -18.55 19.95 14.10
CA GLY A 120 -18.60 21.09 13.18
C GLY A 120 -17.29 21.36 12.44
N LYS A 121 -16.25 20.54 12.65
CA LYS A 121 -14.91 20.77 12.08
C LYS A 121 -14.86 20.44 10.59
N PRO A 122 -14.04 21.16 9.81
CA PRO A 122 -13.87 20.86 8.40
C PRO A 122 -13.21 19.49 8.21
N VAL A 123 -13.71 18.74 7.22
CA VAL A 123 -13.14 17.46 6.78
C VAL A 123 -12.51 17.69 5.41
N SER A 124 -11.21 17.45 5.30
CA SER A 124 -10.48 17.56 4.03
C SER A 124 -9.68 16.30 3.75
N VAL A 125 -9.34 16.10 2.48
CA VAL A 125 -8.43 15.04 2.03
C VAL A 125 -7.25 15.67 1.31
N LYS A 126 -6.05 15.15 1.54
CA LYS A 126 -4.81 15.67 0.94
C LYS A 126 -3.72 14.63 0.84
N ILE A 127 -2.65 14.94 0.12
CA ILE A 127 -1.42 14.14 0.11
C ILE A 127 -0.53 14.54 1.29
N GLY A 128 -0.35 13.62 2.25
CA GLY A 128 0.60 13.75 3.35
C GLY A 128 1.94 13.07 3.06
N ARG A 129 2.87 13.15 4.03
CA ARG A 129 4.21 12.53 3.92
C ARG A 129 4.19 11.01 3.72
N PHE A 130 3.11 10.36 4.15
CA PHE A 130 2.93 8.90 4.08
C PHE A 130 1.84 8.49 3.07
N GLY A 131 1.46 9.39 2.16
CA GLY A 131 0.42 9.17 1.16
C GLY A 131 -0.90 9.90 1.45
N PRO A 132 -1.98 9.54 0.73
CA PRO A 132 -3.30 10.15 0.89
C PRO A 132 -3.84 10.03 2.31
N VAL A 133 -4.26 11.16 2.87
CA VAL A 133 -4.73 11.27 4.25
C VAL A 133 -6.01 12.11 4.31
N ILE A 134 -6.91 11.70 5.18
CA ILE A 134 -8.11 12.43 5.56
C ILE A 134 -7.78 13.21 6.84
N GLN A 135 -8.14 14.49 6.89
CA GLN A 135 -7.95 15.38 8.03
C GLN A 135 -9.31 15.89 8.52
N ILE A 136 -9.50 15.89 9.85
CA ILE A 136 -10.62 16.58 10.51
C ILE A 136 -10.06 17.71 11.38
N GLY A 137 -10.57 18.92 11.21
CA GLY A 137 -10.10 20.15 11.86
C GLY A 137 -9.02 20.88 11.04
N SER A 138 -8.71 22.12 11.42
CA SER A 138 -7.57 22.87 10.86
C SER A 138 -6.34 22.76 11.76
N ALA A 139 -5.18 23.16 11.23
CA ALA A 139 -3.99 23.41 12.05
C ALA A 139 -4.14 24.68 12.92
N ASP A 140 -5.09 25.54 12.57
CA ASP A 140 -5.37 26.81 13.25
C ASP A 140 -6.39 26.65 14.39
N ASP A 141 -6.99 25.47 14.55
CA ASP A 141 -7.92 25.17 15.64
C ASP A 141 -7.16 24.95 16.96
N GLU A 142 -7.80 25.28 18.09
CA GLU A 142 -7.24 25.01 19.44
C GLU A 142 -7.00 23.50 19.67
N GLU A 143 -7.86 22.66 19.09
CA GLU A 143 -7.73 21.21 19.15
C GLU A 143 -6.92 20.67 17.97
N LYS A 144 -5.94 19.81 18.27
CA LYS A 144 -5.09 19.19 17.25
C LYS A 144 -5.91 18.46 16.17
N PRO A 145 -5.59 18.64 14.88
CA PRO A 145 -6.30 17.98 13.81
C PRO A 145 -6.11 16.46 13.89
N ARG A 146 -7.18 15.74 13.58
CA ARG A 146 -7.18 14.28 13.53
C ARG A 146 -6.89 13.82 12.12
N PHE A 147 -6.09 12.75 12.00
CA PHE A 147 -5.71 12.18 10.72
C PHE A 147 -6.10 10.71 10.61
N SER A 148 -6.56 10.31 9.43
CA SER A 148 -6.75 8.89 9.07
C SER A 148 -6.25 8.64 7.66
N GLN A 149 -5.63 7.49 7.43
CA GLN A 149 -5.17 7.13 6.08
C GLN A 149 -6.36 6.74 5.20
N LEU A 150 -6.27 7.07 3.91
CA LEU A 150 -7.25 6.64 2.93
C LEU A 150 -7.22 5.11 2.78
N ARG A 151 -8.38 4.44 2.81
CA ARG A 151 -8.45 2.97 2.70
C ARG A 151 -8.19 2.51 1.27
N LYS A 152 -7.73 1.26 1.12
CA LYS A 152 -7.49 0.66 -0.21
C LYS A 152 -8.81 0.58 -0.98
N GLY A 153 -8.86 1.16 -2.18
CA GLY A 153 -10.05 1.24 -3.02
C GLY A 153 -10.80 2.58 -2.94
N MET A 154 -10.51 3.42 -1.95
CA MET A 154 -10.92 4.83 -1.96
C MET A 154 -9.92 5.66 -2.75
N SER A 155 -10.39 6.72 -3.41
CA SER A 155 -9.54 7.71 -4.08
C SER A 155 -9.82 9.11 -3.55
N LEU A 156 -8.80 9.98 -3.56
CA LEU A 156 -8.92 11.38 -3.17
C LEU A 156 -9.98 12.12 -3.99
N GLU A 157 -10.19 11.71 -5.24
CA GLU A 157 -11.15 12.36 -6.16
C GLU A 157 -12.59 11.87 -5.99
N THR A 158 -12.79 10.64 -5.49
CA THR A 158 -14.13 10.04 -5.44
C THR A 158 -14.66 9.87 -4.02
N ILE A 159 -13.81 10.04 -3.00
CA ILE A 159 -14.21 9.89 -1.61
C ILE A 159 -15.30 10.89 -1.20
N THR A 160 -16.35 10.37 -0.56
CA THR A 160 -17.43 11.17 0.03
C THR A 160 -17.14 11.56 1.47
N LEU A 161 -17.82 12.59 1.99
CA LEU A 161 -17.76 12.97 3.40
C LEU A 161 -18.06 11.78 4.32
N GLU A 162 -19.07 10.99 4.00
CA GLU A 162 -19.47 9.81 4.77
C GLU A 162 -18.34 8.78 4.84
N GLY A 163 -17.76 8.41 3.69
CA GLY A 163 -16.65 7.46 3.64
C GLY A 163 -15.41 7.97 4.37
N ALA A 164 -15.17 9.29 4.36
CA ALA A 164 -14.12 9.92 5.13
C ALA A 164 -14.34 9.81 6.64
N LEU A 165 -15.56 10.06 7.11
CA LEU A 165 -15.92 9.92 8.54
C LEU A 165 -15.83 8.46 9.01
N GLU A 166 -16.15 7.49 8.16
CA GLU A 166 -15.99 6.07 8.50
C GLU A 166 -14.54 5.67 8.78
N ALA A 167 -13.57 6.34 8.13
CA ALA A 167 -12.16 6.09 8.37
C ALA A 167 -11.72 6.48 9.78
N PHE A 168 -12.46 7.35 10.49
CA PHE A 168 -12.18 7.77 11.86
C PHE A 168 -12.88 6.93 12.94
N LYS A 169 -13.78 6.01 12.55
CA LYS A 169 -14.38 5.03 13.47
C LYS A 169 -13.36 4.00 13.98
N LEU A 170 -12.19 3.93 13.35
CA LEU A 170 -11.08 3.06 13.72
C LEU A 170 -9.83 3.92 14.02
N PRO A 171 -8.94 3.52 14.95
CA PRO A 171 -8.97 2.28 15.72
C PRO A 171 -10.02 2.28 16.85
N ARG A 172 -10.68 1.14 17.08
CA ARG A 172 -11.66 0.96 18.17
C ARG A 172 -11.20 -0.09 19.17
N SER A 173 -11.44 0.14 20.45
CA SER A 173 -11.28 -0.90 21.48
C SER A 173 -12.52 -1.79 21.52
N VAL A 174 -12.36 -3.11 21.49
CA VAL A 174 -13.48 -4.08 21.54
C VAL A 174 -13.63 -4.76 22.90
N GLY A 175 -12.68 -4.58 23.80
CA GLY A 175 -12.70 -5.15 25.15
C GLY A 175 -11.30 -5.47 25.66
N GLU A 176 -11.25 -6.29 26.71
CA GLU A 176 -10.03 -6.79 27.31
C GLU A 176 -9.98 -8.32 27.21
N PHE A 177 -8.79 -8.84 26.94
CA PHE A 177 -8.51 -10.27 26.90
C PHE A 177 -7.16 -10.51 27.59
N GLU A 178 -7.07 -11.47 28.51
CA GLU A 178 -5.84 -11.74 29.28
C GLU A 178 -5.25 -10.46 29.94
N ASP A 179 -6.11 -9.65 30.57
CA ASP A 179 -5.77 -8.37 31.22
C ASP A 179 -5.15 -7.32 30.29
N LYS A 180 -5.30 -7.48 28.97
CA LYS A 180 -4.76 -6.57 27.95
C LYS A 180 -5.85 -6.12 26.99
N ALA A 181 -5.85 -4.84 26.66
CA ALA A 181 -6.80 -4.25 25.73
C ALA A 181 -6.68 -4.86 24.32
N VAL A 182 -7.82 -5.18 23.73
CA VAL A 182 -7.95 -5.65 22.35
C VAL A 182 -8.44 -4.49 21.49
N THR A 183 -7.63 -4.08 20.51
CA THR A 183 -7.93 -2.94 19.64
C THR A 183 -7.97 -3.37 18.18
N ILE A 184 -9.00 -2.96 17.45
CA ILE A 184 -9.11 -3.16 16.00
C ILE A 184 -8.65 -1.90 15.30
N GLY A 185 -7.71 -2.03 14.37
CA GLY A 185 -7.16 -0.92 13.59
C GLY A 185 -7.01 -1.27 12.12
N ILE A 186 -6.59 -0.29 11.34
CA ILE A 186 -6.21 -0.46 9.93
C ILE A 186 -4.75 -0.09 9.79
N GLY A 187 -3.98 -0.96 9.14
CA GLY A 187 -2.57 -0.75 8.83
C GLY A 187 -2.28 -0.90 7.34
N PRO A 188 -1.00 -0.83 6.93
CA PRO A 188 -0.59 -0.92 5.53
C PRO A 188 -0.96 -2.27 4.88
N PHE A 189 -1.09 -3.32 5.68
CA PHE A 189 -1.47 -4.66 5.23
C PHE A 189 -2.97 -4.95 5.32
N GLY A 190 -3.78 -3.96 5.67
CA GLY A 190 -5.22 -4.09 5.89
C GLY A 190 -5.62 -4.07 7.36
N PRO A 191 -6.88 -4.42 7.68
CA PRO A 191 -7.39 -4.39 9.04
C PRO A 191 -6.74 -5.47 9.92
N TYR A 192 -6.54 -5.14 11.19
CA TYR A 192 -5.91 -6.03 12.17
C TYR A 192 -6.55 -5.91 13.56
N VAL A 193 -6.43 -6.98 14.32
CA VAL A 193 -6.64 -7.00 15.77
C VAL A 193 -5.28 -6.90 16.46
N LYS A 194 -5.13 -5.94 17.36
CA LYS A 194 -3.95 -5.76 18.21
C LYS A 194 -4.26 -6.24 19.62
N HIS A 195 -3.42 -7.13 20.13
CA HIS A 195 -3.44 -7.63 21.50
C HIS A 195 -2.00 -7.88 21.95
N ASP A 196 -1.59 -7.35 23.11
CA ASP A 196 -0.24 -7.53 23.67
C ASP A 196 0.92 -7.26 22.68
N SER A 197 0.84 -6.15 21.94
CA SER A 197 1.80 -5.80 20.88
C SER A 197 1.90 -6.80 19.72
N LYS A 198 1.04 -7.82 19.67
CA LYS A 198 0.88 -8.74 18.54
C LYS A 198 -0.27 -8.30 17.66
N TYR A 199 -0.13 -8.60 16.37
CA TYR A 199 -1.09 -8.22 15.33
C TYR A 199 -1.64 -9.46 14.65
N ALA A 200 -2.95 -9.66 14.71
CA ALA A 200 -3.66 -10.68 13.97
C ALA A 200 -4.43 -10.02 12.80
N SER A 201 -4.13 -10.45 11.57
CA SER A 201 -4.78 -9.91 10.38
C SER A 201 -6.25 -10.33 10.29
N ILE A 202 -7.12 -9.39 9.94
CA ILE A 202 -8.53 -9.65 9.66
C ILE A 202 -8.68 -9.96 8.15
N PRO A 203 -9.43 -11.01 7.76
CA PRO A 203 -9.73 -11.29 6.35
C PRO A 203 -10.41 -10.12 5.64
N LYS A 204 -10.16 -9.97 4.34
CA LYS A 204 -10.69 -8.84 3.55
C LYS A 204 -12.22 -8.88 3.41
N GLU A 205 -12.85 -10.04 3.53
CA GLU A 205 -14.31 -10.16 3.42
C GLU A 205 -15.05 -9.68 4.67
N VAL A 206 -14.35 -9.53 5.81
CA VAL A 206 -14.97 -9.21 7.09
C VAL A 206 -14.85 -7.73 7.39
N ASP A 207 -15.99 -7.08 7.66
CA ASP A 207 -16.04 -5.69 8.06
C ASP A 207 -15.45 -5.51 9.49
N PRO A 208 -14.34 -4.76 9.65
CA PRO A 208 -13.71 -4.54 10.96
C PRO A 208 -14.62 -3.87 11.99
N LEU A 209 -15.66 -3.16 11.56
CA LEU A 209 -16.63 -2.49 12.43
C LEU A 209 -17.65 -3.46 13.05
N LYS A 210 -17.81 -4.65 12.48
CA LYS A 210 -18.78 -5.67 12.96
C LYS A 210 -18.16 -6.75 13.85
N ILE A 211 -16.83 -6.83 13.88
CA ILE A 211 -16.10 -7.84 14.67
C ILE A 211 -16.37 -7.68 16.17
N THR A 212 -16.71 -8.77 16.83
CA THR A 212 -16.92 -8.79 18.29
C THR A 212 -15.63 -9.17 19.04
N LEU A 213 -15.65 -9.10 20.38
CA LEU A 213 -14.54 -9.56 21.20
C LEU A 213 -14.25 -11.05 20.97
N GLU A 214 -15.29 -11.88 20.82
CA GLU A 214 -15.17 -13.32 20.59
C GLU A 214 -14.46 -13.63 19.26
N ASP A 215 -14.86 -12.95 18.19
CA ASP A 215 -14.21 -13.05 16.88
C ASP A 215 -12.74 -12.62 16.95
N ALA A 216 -12.47 -11.54 17.69
CA ALA A 216 -11.11 -11.03 17.88
C ALA A 216 -10.23 -12.05 18.62
N ILE A 217 -10.75 -12.68 19.69
CA ILE A 217 -10.07 -13.74 20.44
C ILE A 217 -9.78 -14.94 19.54
N LEU A 218 -10.73 -15.35 18.70
CA LEU A 218 -10.54 -16.44 17.75
C LEU A 218 -9.40 -16.14 16.77
N LEU A 219 -9.33 -14.92 16.22
CA LEU A 219 -8.25 -14.50 15.33
C LEU A 219 -6.89 -14.48 16.04
N ILE A 220 -6.84 -14.02 17.29
CA ILE A 220 -5.62 -14.00 18.10
C ILE A 220 -5.13 -15.44 18.35
N ASN A 221 -6.02 -16.35 18.75
CA ASN A 221 -5.66 -17.74 19.01
C ASN A 221 -5.21 -18.47 17.75
N LYS A 222 -5.94 -18.31 16.64
CA LYS A 222 -5.55 -18.87 15.34
C LYS A 222 -4.18 -18.36 14.90
N LYS A 223 -3.88 -17.08 15.13
CA LYS A 223 -2.56 -16.50 14.85
C LYS A 223 -1.47 -17.12 15.73
N ARG A 224 -1.70 -17.26 17.04
CA ARG A 224 -0.79 -17.93 17.98
C ARG A 224 -0.54 -19.39 17.61
N GLU A 225 -1.58 -20.13 17.22
CA GLU A 225 -1.46 -21.50 16.72
C GLU A 225 -0.61 -21.57 15.46
N THR A 226 -0.87 -20.69 14.49
CA THR A 226 -0.10 -20.64 13.24
C THR A 226 1.38 -20.32 13.50
N GLU A 227 1.67 -19.45 14.46
CA GLU A 227 3.03 -19.12 14.88
C GLU A 227 3.70 -20.30 15.63
N SER A 228 2.95 -21.00 16.48
CA SER A 228 3.44 -22.21 17.16
C SER A 228 3.73 -23.34 16.16
N GLN A 229 2.88 -23.54 15.15
CA GLN A 229 3.09 -24.53 14.08
C GLN A 229 4.30 -24.18 13.20
N LYS A 230 4.59 -22.89 13.03
CA LYS A 230 5.81 -22.44 12.36
C LYS A 230 7.05 -22.71 13.21
N LYS A 231 6.96 -22.65 14.54
CA LYS A 231 8.09 -22.86 15.44
C LYS A 231 8.24 -24.34 15.77
N ILE A 232 9.19 -25.00 15.10
CA ILE A 232 9.44 -26.44 15.25
C ILE A 232 10.16 -26.72 16.57
N LYS A 233 11.21 -25.96 16.88
CA LYS A 233 12.04 -26.13 18.08
C LYS A 233 12.77 -24.83 18.40
N SER A 234 12.86 -24.48 19.69
CA SER A 234 13.77 -23.47 20.20
C SER A 234 14.67 -24.08 21.26
N PHE A 235 15.89 -23.56 21.39
CA PHE A 235 16.85 -24.04 22.37
C PHE A 235 16.99 -23.01 23.50
N ALA A 236 16.85 -23.46 24.75
CA ALA A 236 16.96 -22.57 25.91
C ALA A 236 18.39 -22.04 26.11
N GLU A 237 19.40 -22.77 25.65
CA GLU A 237 20.82 -22.42 25.73
C GLU A 237 21.22 -21.28 24.77
N GLU A 238 20.49 -21.11 23.65
CA GLU A 238 20.74 -20.07 22.64
C GLU A 238 19.40 -19.49 22.18
N PRO A 239 18.89 -18.44 22.83
CA PRO A 239 17.56 -17.88 22.54
C PRO A 239 17.45 -17.28 21.12
N GLU A 240 18.58 -16.97 20.47
CA GLU A 240 18.63 -16.47 19.10
C GLU A 240 18.57 -17.59 18.04
N LEU A 241 18.54 -18.87 18.45
CA LEU A 241 18.51 -20.02 17.56
C LEU A 241 17.13 -20.68 17.54
N GLU A 242 16.47 -20.64 16.39
CA GLU A 242 15.13 -21.19 16.19
C GLU A 242 15.05 -22.06 14.94
N LEU A 243 14.37 -23.20 15.04
CA LEU A 243 13.99 -24.03 13.88
C LEU A 243 12.56 -23.67 13.49
N LEU A 244 12.40 -23.21 12.26
CA LEU A 244 11.15 -22.69 11.75
C LEU A 244 10.72 -23.46 10.49
N ASN A 245 9.41 -23.58 10.27
CA ASN A 245 8.85 -24.14 9.05
C ASN A 245 8.42 -23.02 8.10
N GLY A 246 9.10 -22.90 6.96
CA GLY A 246 8.85 -21.87 5.95
C GLY A 246 8.13 -22.39 4.71
N ARG A 247 7.85 -21.49 3.76
CA ARG A 247 7.21 -21.80 2.46
C ARG A 247 7.95 -22.89 1.65
N TYR A 248 9.26 -23.04 1.86
CA TYR A 248 10.13 -23.96 1.11
C TYR A 248 10.63 -25.14 1.95
N GLY A 249 10.02 -25.39 3.11
CA GLY A 249 10.41 -26.42 4.07
C GLY A 249 11.08 -25.84 5.33
N PRO A 250 11.54 -26.73 6.22
CA PRO A 250 12.12 -26.36 7.51
C PRO A 250 13.51 -25.73 7.36
N TYR A 251 13.78 -24.70 8.14
CA TYR A 251 15.02 -23.93 8.13
C TYR A 251 15.44 -23.52 9.54
N ILE A 252 16.71 -23.19 9.71
CA ILE A 252 17.28 -22.67 10.96
C ILE A 252 17.41 -21.15 10.83
N SER A 253 16.88 -20.40 11.78
CA SER A 253 17.09 -18.95 11.93
C SER A 253 18.08 -18.74 13.06
N TYR A 254 19.22 -18.10 12.78
CA TYR A 254 20.23 -17.76 13.79
C TYR A 254 20.87 -16.41 13.49
N LYS A 255 20.84 -15.48 14.46
CA LYS A 255 21.47 -14.13 14.38
C LYS A 255 21.11 -13.34 13.11
N GLY A 256 19.86 -13.44 12.67
CA GLY A 256 19.35 -12.75 11.48
C GLY A 256 19.69 -13.42 10.14
N GLU A 257 20.38 -14.56 10.14
CA GLU A 257 20.62 -15.37 8.93
C GLU A 257 19.78 -16.66 8.94
N ASN A 258 19.36 -17.09 7.76
CA ASN A 258 18.57 -18.31 7.56
C ASN A 258 19.43 -19.40 6.90
N TYR A 259 19.46 -20.58 7.50
CA TYR A 259 20.21 -21.75 7.04
C TYR A 259 19.26 -22.88 6.67
N LYS A 260 19.55 -23.55 5.56
CA LYS A 260 18.69 -24.62 5.04
C LYS A 260 18.93 -25.92 5.80
N ILE A 261 17.88 -26.57 6.29
CA ILE A 261 18.01 -27.92 6.84
C ILE A 261 18.04 -28.91 5.67
N PRO A 262 19.03 -29.82 5.59
CA PRO A 262 19.03 -30.89 4.60
C PRO A 262 17.75 -31.72 4.66
N LYS A 263 17.17 -32.04 3.49
CA LYS A 263 15.90 -32.80 3.39
C LYS A 263 15.96 -34.21 3.99
N THR A 264 17.15 -34.71 4.29
CA THR A 264 17.42 -36.02 4.90
C THR A 264 17.29 -36.03 6.42
N LEU A 265 17.29 -34.86 7.06
CA LEU A 265 17.28 -34.72 8.51
C LEU A 265 15.90 -34.29 9.01
N ILE A 266 15.44 -34.89 10.11
CA ILE A 266 14.17 -34.55 10.75
C ILE A 266 14.41 -33.36 11.69
N PRO A 267 13.84 -32.17 11.41
CA PRO A 267 14.14 -30.95 12.17
C PRO A 267 13.83 -31.05 13.67
N LYS A 268 12.85 -31.87 14.05
CA LYS A 268 12.41 -32.04 15.44
C LYS A 268 13.45 -32.78 16.29
N GLU A 269 14.22 -33.68 15.67
CA GLU A 269 15.22 -34.54 16.33
C GLU A 269 16.61 -33.89 16.39
N LEU A 270 16.82 -32.79 15.68
CA LEU A 270 18.13 -32.10 15.67
C LEU A 270 18.47 -31.56 17.06
N GLU A 271 19.63 -31.96 17.56
CA GLU A 271 20.26 -31.42 18.77
C GLU A 271 21.06 -30.15 18.46
N LEU A 272 21.30 -29.33 19.49
CA LEU A 272 21.98 -28.03 19.36
C LEU A 272 23.33 -28.14 18.64
N LYS A 273 24.11 -29.18 18.95
CA LYS A 273 25.41 -29.45 18.32
C LYS A 273 25.31 -29.66 16.81
N ALA A 274 24.39 -30.50 16.36
CA ALA A 274 24.17 -30.78 14.94
C ALA A 274 23.67 -29.54 14.17
N VAL A 275 22.84 -28.71 14.80
CA VAL A 275 22.36 -27.46 14.20
C VAL A 275 23.50 -26.46 14.02
N MET A 276 24.38 -26.33 15.01
CA MET A 276 25.55 -25.45 14.93
C MET A 276 26.55 -25.90 13.86
N GLU A 277 26.76 -27.21 13.69
CA GLU A 277 27.58 -27.74 12.59
C GLU A 277 27.01 -27.40 11.21
N ILE A 278 25.69 -27.50 11.03
CA ILE A 278 25.03 -27.12 9.76
C ILE A 278 25.25 -25.63 9.46
N ILE A 279 25.11 -24.78 10.47
CA ILE A 279 25.37 -23.33 10.36
C ILE A 279 26.83 -23.09 9.94
N GLU A 280 27.80 -23.74 10.59
CA GLU A 280 29.21 -23.51 10.32
C GLU A 280 29.62 -24.01 8.92
N GLN A 281 29.12 -25.17 8.49
CA GLN A 281 29.34 -25.71 7.16
C GLN A 281 28.75 -24.80 6.07
N GLN A 282 27.57 -24.23 6.30
CA GLN A 282 26.96 -23.29 5.36
C GLN A 282 27.68 -21.93 5.35
N LYS A 283 28.10 -21.40 6.50
CA LYS A 283 28.97 -20.21 6.55
C LYS A 283 30.27 -20.40 5.77
N LYS A 284 30.90 -21.58 5.87
CA LYS A 284 32.11 -21.93 5.09
C LYS A 284 31.82 -21.94 3.58
N LYS A 285 30.71 -22.55 3.13
CA LYS A 285 30.30 -22.55 1.70
C LYS A 285 30.03 -21.15 1.15
N THR A 286 29.38 -20.27 1.93
CA THR A 286 29.09 -18.89 1.53
C THR A 286 30.36 -18.02 1.42
N LYS A 287 31.38 -18.28 2.24
CA LYS A 287 32.69 -17.60 2.13
C LYS A 287 33.48 -18.03 0.88
N VAL A 288 33.42 -19.32 0.51
CA VAL A 288 34.13 -19.85 -0.68
C VAL A 288 33.50 -19.34 -1.99
N SER A 289 32.17 -19.22 -2.07
CA SER A 289 31.48 -18.71 -3.26
C SER A 289 31.71 -17.21 -3.49
N LYS A 290 31.80 -16.39 -2.44
CA LYS A 290 32.20 -14.96 -2.54
C LYS A 290 33.63 -14.77 -3.05
N LYS A 291 34.54 -15.70 -2.76
CA LYS A 291 35.94 -15.63 -3.23
C LYS A 291 36.09 -15.96 -4.72
N ARG A 292 35.24 -16.84 -5.26
CA ARG A 292 35.19 -17.19 -6.69
C ARG A 292 34.51 -16.15 -7.59
N LYS A 293 33.67 -15.28 -7.03
CA LYS A 293 32.96 -14.22 -7.78
C LYS A 293 33.74 -12.90 -7.88
N LYS A 294 34.90 -12.83 -7.23
CA LYS A 294 35.78 -11.64 -7.15
C LYS A 294 37.11 -11.85 -7.89
N GLY A 295 37.24 -12.95 -8.63
CA GLY A 295 38.38 -13.25 -9.50
C GLY A 295 37.92 -13.31 -10.94
#